data_AF-A0A931U4V0-F1
#
_entry.id   AF-A0A931U4V0-F1
#
_cell.length_a   1.000
_cell.length_b   1.000
_cell.length_c   1.000
_cell.angle_alpha   90.00
_cell.angle_beta   90.00
_cell.angle_gamma   90.00
#
_symmetry.space_group_name_H-M   'P 1'
#
loop_
_entity.id
_entity.type
_entity.pdbx_description
1 polymer ?
#
loop_
_entity_poly.entity_id
_entity_poly.type
_entity_poly.pdbx_seq_one_letter_code
_entity_poly.pdbx_strand_id
1 'polypeptide(L)'
;MPRIDASQFALEERVVSINRVAKVVKGGRRFSFSAIVVVGDGAGHVGVGLGKAKEVPEAIRKGTEVAKKNLIRVPVSGTTVPHEVVSEFGAARVLLKPALPGKGVSAGHGVRAVIELSGIRDVLTKSLGSRNVVNVVQATYQALSELKDPEEESKRRGRPIRPRIAALGHEVARVPAEPVRRPVERPGGRGRRPEPGRGARPRRGGGGRGRAEAAPAGGAST
;
A
#
# COMPACT_ATOMS: atom_id res chain seq x y z
N MET A 1 -14.14 -11.79 -20.97
CA MET A 1 -13.98 -12.65 -19.78
C MET A 1 -15.34 -13.21 -19.40
N PRO A 2 -15.46 -14.50 -19.09
CA PRO A 2 -16.72 -15.08 -18.60
C PRO A 2 -17.12 -14.34 -17.31
N ARG A 3 -18.40 -13.95 -17.22
CA ARG A 3 -18.96 -13.35 -16.00
C ARG A 3 -19.07 -14.45 -14.95
N ILE A 4 -18.42 -14.26 -13.81
CA ILE A 4 -18.52 -15.17 -12.67
C ILE A 4 -19.84 -14.86 -11.96
N ASP A 5 -20.68 -15.89 -11.76
CA ASP A 5 -21.95 -15.74 -11.07
C ASP A 5 -21.74 -15.60 -9.56
N ALA A 6 -21.93 -14.38 -9.06
CA ALA A 6 -21.73 -14.01 -7.66
C ALA A 6 -22.70 -14.69 -6.67
N SER A 7 -23.76 -15.35 -7.14
CA SER A 7 -24.78 -16.00 -6.30
C SER A 7 -24.36 -17.39 -5.78
N GLN A 8 -23.36 -18.01 -6.40
CA GLN A 8 -22.90 -19.36 -6.05
C GLN A 8 -21.84 -19.36 -4.94
N PHE A 9 -21.31 -18.18 -4.57
CA PHE A 9 -20.21 -18.03 -3.64
C PHE A 9 -20.64 -17.37 -2.33
N ALA A 10 -20.04 -17.81 -1.23
CA ALA A 10 -20.14 -17.14 0.07
C ALA A 10 -19.20 -15.92 0.07
N LEU A 11 -19.72 -14.79 -0.37
CA LEU A 11 -18.96 -13.56 -0.52
C LEU A 11 -18.92 -12.76 0.80
N GLU A 12 -17.73 -12.57 1.34
CA GLU A 12 -17.46 -11.62 2.42
C GLU A 12 -17.21 -10.22 1.82
N GLU A 13 -17.73 -9.18 2.47
CA GLU A 13 -17.51 -7.80 2.09
C GLU A 13 -16.66 -7.07 3.14
N ARG A 14 -15.72 -6.24 2.68
CA ARG A 14 -14.89 -5.42 3.54
C ARG A 14 -14.83 -3.99 3.04
N VAL A 15 -15.15 -3.07 3.93
CA VAL A 15 -15.06 -1.63 3.67
C VAL A 15 -13.64 -1.17 3.92
N VAL A 16 -13.01 -0.59 2.89
CA VAL A 16 -11.62 -0.11 3.00
C VAL A 16 -11.59 1.33 3.49
N SER A 17 -12.36 2.21 2.84
CA SER A 17 -12.35 3.63 3.17
C SER A 17 -13.70 4.26 2.84
N ILE A 18 -14.12 5.16 3.72
CA ILE A 18 -15.30 5.99 3.56
C ILE A 18 -14.84 7.44 3.54
N ASN A 19 -15.20 8.16 2.48
CA ASN A 19 -14.87 9.56 2.28
C ASN A 19 -16.14 10.39 2.19
N ARG A 20 -16.22 11.50 2.94
CA ARG A 20 -17.27 12.49 2.77
C ARG A 20 -16.83 13.50 1.72
N VAL A 21 -17.56 13.56 0.60
CA VAL A 21 -17.33 14.52 -0.49
C VAL A 21 -18.41 15.59 -0.49
N ALA A 22 -18.08 16.80 -0.95
CA ALA A 22 -18.99 17.93 -0.91
C ALA A 22 -19.06 18.65 -2.26
N LYS A 23 -20.28 18.91 -2.74
CA LYS A 23 -20.55 19.81 -3.88
C LYS A 23 -21.01 21.17 -3.34
N VAL A 24 -20.29 22.23 -3.70
CA VAL A 24 -20.68 23.60 -3.34
C VAL A 24 -21.83 24.06 -4.23
N VAL A 25 -22.84 24.71 -3.63
CA VAL A 25 -24.01 25.29 -4.30
C VAL A 25 -24.27 26.69 -3.74
N LYS A 26 -25.13 27.49 -4.41
CA LYS A 26 -25.39 28.90 -4.04
C LYS A 26 -25.81 29.11 -2.57
N GLY A 27 -26.42 28.12 -1.94
CA GLY A 27 -26.89 28.17 -0.54
C GLY A 27 -26.13 27.27 0.44
N GLY A 28 -24.95 26.74 0.09
CA GLY A 28 -24.16 25.91 1.01
C GLY A 28 -23.42 24.76 0.35
N ARG A 29 -23.31 23.63 1.05
CA ARG A 29 -22.61 22.43 0.56
C ARG A 29 -23.54 21.22 0.63
N ARG A 30 -23.71 20.53 -0.51
CA ARG A 30 -24.36 19.21 -0.55
C ARG A 30 -23.31 18.14 -0.28
N PHE A 31 -23.47 17.41 0.81
CA PHE A 31 -22.60 16.30 1.16
C PHE A 31 -23.05 15.00 0.50
N SER A 32 -22.11 14.12 0.23
CA SER A 32 -22.32 12.74 -0.19
C SER A 32 -21.19 11.89 0.37
N PHE A 33 -21.42 10.60 0.52
CA PHE A 33 -20.41 9.64 0.95
C PHE A 33 -19.96 8.79 -0.23
N SER A 34 -18.66 8.57 -0.32
CA SER A 34 -18.03 7.62 -1.23
C SER A 34 -17.42 6.50 -0.40
N ALA A 35 -17.74 5.25 -0.73
CA ALA A 35 -17.18 4.08 -0.08
C ALA A 35 -16.43 3.22 -1.10
N ILE A 36 -15.26 2.72 -0.72
CA ILE A 36 -14.53 1.69 -1.46
C ILE A 36 -14.75 0.38 -0.72
N VAL A 37 -15.32 -0.59 -1.43
CA VAL A 37 -15.65 -1.91 -0.90
C VAL A 37 -14.91 -2.96 -1.72
N VAL A 38 -14.38 -3.94 -1.01
CA VAL A 38 -13.80 -5.14 -1.59
C VAL A 38 -14.68 -6.31 -1.21
N VAL A 39 -14.92 -7.21 -2.15
CA VAL A 39 -15.72 -8.42 -1.94
C VAL A 39 -14.87 -9.61 -2.36
N GLY A 40 -14.92 -10.71 -1.62
CA GLY A 40 -14.24 -11.94 -1.99
C GLY A 40 -14.70 -13.15 -1.20
N ASP A 41 -14.32 -14.33 -1.65
CA ASP A 41 -14.71 -15.63 -1.07
C ASP A 41 -13.58 -16.27 -0.24
N GLY A 42 -12.39 -15.65 -0.18
CA GLY A 42 -11.21 -16.24 0.44
C GLY A 42 -10.67 -17.48 -0.28
N ALA A 43 -11.19 -17.81 -1.46
CA ALA A 43 -10.89 -19.03 -2.21
C ALA A 43 -10.42 -18.71 -3.65
N GLY A 44 -9.88 -17.51 -3.87
CA GLY A 44 -9.34 -17.10 -5.17
C GLY A 44 -10.27 -16.22 -5.98
N HIS A 45 -11.38 -15.72 -5.45
CA HIS A 45 -12.21 -14.72 -6.12
C HIS A 45 -12.23 -13.41 -5.35
N VAL A 46 -11.96 -12.31 -6.06
CA VAL A 46 -11.98 -10.98 -5.48
C VAL A 46 -12.56 -9.96 -6.45
N GLY A 47 -13.26 -8.96 -5.92
CA GLY A 47 -13.84 -7.88 -6.67
C GLY A 47 -13.75 -6.57 -5.91
N VAL A 48 -13.62 -5.46 -6.64
CA VAL A 48 -13.52 -4.11 -6.07
C VAL A 48 -14.64 -3.25 -6.63
N GLY A 49 -15.27 -2.48 -5.75
CA GLY A 49 -16.34 -1.56 -6.09
C GLY A 49 -16.18 -0.21 -5.42
N LEU A 50 -16.59 0.83 -6.15
CA LEU A 50 -16.75 2.17 -5.60
C LEU A 50 -18.23 2.51 -5.60
N GLY A 51 -18.76 2.86 -4.44
CA GLY A 51 -20.14 3.30 -4.27
C GLY A 51 -20.20 4.75 -3.82
N LYS A 52 -21.20 5.49 -4.29
CA LYS A 52 -21.47 6.87 -3.86
C LYS A 52 -22.95 7.07 -3.62
N ALA A 53 -23.30 7.63 -2.46
CA ALA A 53 -24.68 7.91 -2.09
C ALA A 53 -24.77 9.10 -1.12
N LYS A 54 -26.00 9.47 -0.72
CA LYS A 54 -26.22 10.52 0.28
C LYS A 54 -25.97 10.03 1.70
N GLU A 55 -26.20 8.74 1.93
CA GLU A 55 -26.01 8.08 3.22
C GLU A 55 -24.88 7.04 3.13
N VAL A 56 -24.27 6.72 4.28
CA VAL A 56 -23.16 5.76 4.35
C VAL A 56 -23.58 4.34 4.01
N PRO A 57 -24.67 3.77 4.57
CA PRO A 57 -25.07 2.39 4.29
C PRO A 57 -25.45 2.20 2.81
N GLU A 58 -26.12 3.19 2.22
CA GLU A 58 -26.49 3.17 0.80
C GLU A 58 -25.25 3.22 -0.11
N ALA A 59 -24.20 3.97 0.28
CA ALA A 59 -22.94 4.01 -0.46
C ALA A 59 -22.21 2.67 -0.42
N ILE A 60 -22.19 1.99 0.73
CA ILE A 60 -21.59 0.66 0.89
C ILE A 60 -22.33 -0.35 0.02
N ARG A 61 -23.68 -0.40 0.10
CA ARG A 61 -24.51 -1.31 -0.71
C ARG A 61 -24.24 -1.15 -2.22
N LYS A 62 -24.20 0.09 -2.72
CA LYS A 62 -23.85 0.37 -4.13
C LYS A 62 -22.43 -0.09 -4.46
N GLY A 63 -21.49 0.08 -3.53
CA GLY A 63 -20.13 -0.43 -3.67
C GLY A 63 -20.09 -1.95 -3.80
N THR A 64 -20.79 -2.68 -2.92
CA THR A 64 -20.90 -4.15 -2.94
C THR A 64 -21.51 -4.65 -4.25
N GLU A 65 -22.59 -4.03 -4.73
CA GLU A 65 -23.23 -4.42 -6.00
C GLU A 65 -22.30 -4.24 -7.21
N VAL A 66 -21.45 -3.20 -7.22
CA VAL A 66 -20.44 -3.00 -8.25
C VAL A 66 -19.31 -4.02 -8.11
N ALA A 67 -18.84 -4.27 -6.90
CA ALA A 67 -17.77 -5.23 -6.63
C ALA A 67 -18.14 -6.65 -7.09
N LYS A 68 -19.38 -7.09 -6.82
CA LYS A 68 -19.92 -8.39 -7.26
C LYS A 68 -19.93 -8.56 -8.78
N LYS A 69 -20.08 -7.47 -9.54
CA LYS A 69 -20.05 -7.49 -11.01
C LYS A 69 -18.63 -7.60 -11.57
N ASN A 70 -17.63 -7.19 -10.79
CA ASN A 70 -16.22 -7.12 -11.16
C ASN A 70 -15.39 -8.18 -10.42
N LEU A 71 -15.90 -9.42 -10.35
CA LEU A 71 -15.15 -10.53 -9.78
C LEU A 71 -14.09 -11.02 -10.76
N ILE A 72 -12.87 -11.22 -10.27
CA ILE A 72 -11.77 -11.87 -10.98
C ILE A 72 -11.39 -13.16 -10.28
N ARG A 73 -10.93 -14.14 -11.07
CA ARG A 73 -10.25 -15.33 -10.57
C ARG A 73 -8.78 -15.01 -10.39
N VAL A 74 -8.27 -15.24 -9.19
CA VAL A 74 -6.88 -15.01 -8.79
C VAL A 74 -6.16 -16.35 -8.79
N PRO A 75 -5.07 -16.49 -9.57
CA PRO A 75 -4.25 -17.69 -9.56
C PRO A 75 -3.44 -17.77 -8.27
N VAL A 76 -3.61 -18.84 -7.50
CA VAL A 76 -2.91 -19.07 -6.23
C VAL A 76 -2.06 -20.33 -6.35
N SER A 77 -0.78 -20.23 -5.99
CA SER A 77 0.13 -21.38 -5.94
C SER A 77 0.37 -21.78 -4.49
N GLY A 78 -0.46 -22.72 -3.99
CA GLY A 78 -0.44 -23.16 -2.59
C GLY A 78 -0.99 -22.08 -1.65
N THR A 79 -0.12 -21.30 -1.02
CA THR A 79 -0.50 -20.21 -0.09
C THR A 79 -0.08 -18.81 -0.56
N THR A 80 0.63 -18.72 -1.69
CA THR A 80 1.26 -17.48 -2.18
C THR A 80 0.99 -17.24 -3.67
N VAL A 81 1.45 -16.09 -4.18
CA VAL A 81 1.36 -15.71 -5.60
C VAL A 81 2.38 -16.50 -6.46
N PRO A 82 2.06 -16.83 -7.72
CA PRO A 82 2.96 -17.62 -8.57
C PRO A 82 4.30 -16.94 -8.91
N HIS A 83 4.30 -15.63 -9.15
CA HIS A 83 5.47 -14.85 -9.52
C HIS A 83 5.36 -13.42 -9.00
N GLU A 84 6.47 -12.67 -9.03
CA GLU A 84 6.47 -11.27 -8.67
C GLU A 84 5.84 -10.41 -9.78
N VAL A 85 5.01 -9.44 -9.39
CA VAL A 85 4.33 -8.52 -10.30
C VAL A 85 4.43 -7.10 -9.76
N VAL A 86 4.70 -6.16 -10.66
CA VAL A 86 4.63 -4.72 -10.37
C VAL A 86 3.55 -4.15 -11.27
N SER A 87 2.44 -3.72 -10.68
CA SER A 87 1.34 -3.09 -11.40
C SER A 87 1.28 -1.59 -11.10
N GLU A 88 0.64 -0.88 -12.02
CA GLU A 88 0.47 0.56 -12.00
C GLU A 88 -0.99 0.90 -12.28
N PHE A 89 -1.59 1.74 -11.44
CA PHE A 89 -2.87 2.36 -11.73
C PHE A 89 -2.83 3.85 -11.39
N GLY A 90 -2.88 4.67 -12.44
CA GLY A 90 -2.64 6.11 -12.31
C GLY A 90 -1.27 6.37 -11.69
N ALA A 91 -1.22 7.09 -10.56
CA ALA A 91 0.02 7.37 -9.83
C ALA A 91 0.38 6.33 -8.74
N ALA A 92 -0.42 5.28 -8.56
CA ALA A 92 -0.13 4.22 -7.58
C ALA A 92 0.62 3.08 -8.26
N ARG A 93 1.69 2.62 -7.62
CA ARG A 93 2.49 1.47 -8.05
C ARG A 93 2.60 0.47 -6.91
N VAL A 94 2.22 -0.78 -7.15
CA VAL A 94 2.20 -1.83 -6.13
C VAL A 94 3.05 -3.00 -6.61
N LEU A 95 4.01 -3.39 -5.77
CA LEU A 95 4.79 -4.61 -5.93
C LEU A 95 4.14 -5.72 -5.11
N LEU A 96 3.84 -6.84 -5.77
CA LEU A 96 3.51 -8.12 -5.14
C LEU A 96 4.68 -9.08 -5.34
N LYS A 97 5.17 -9.67 -4.27
CA LYS A 97 6.26 -10.65 -4.29
C LYS A 97 5.86 -11.91 -3.53
N PRO A 98 6.13 -13.11 -4.08
CA PRO A 98 5.88 -14.36 -3.37
C PRO A 98 6.66 -14.41 -2.05
N ALA A 99 6.07 -15.06 -1.07
CA ALA A 99 6.63 -15.21 0.26
C ALA A 99 6.76 -16.69 0.64
N LEU A 100 7.62 -16.95 1.62
CA LEU A 100 7.69 -18.27 2.25
C LEU A 100 6.40 -18.56 3.02
N PRO A 101 5.98 -19.83 3.10
CA PRO A 101 4.80 -20.22 3.85
C PRO A 101 4.95 -19.85 5.34
N GLY A 102 3.89 -19.30 5.93
CA GLY A 102 3.87 -18.89 7.34
C GLY A 102 4.40 -17.48 7.62
N LYS A 103 4.74 -16.71 6.58
CA LYS A 103 5.15 -15.29 6.73
C LYS A 103 3.95 -14.36 6.96
N GLY A 104 2.76 -14.76 6.50
CA GLY A 104 1.55 -13.95 6.57
C GLY A 104 1.52 -12.82 5.54
N VAL A 105 0.45 -12.03 5.60
CA VAL A 105 0.20 -10.91 4.68
C VAL A 105 0.90 -9.65 5.19
N SER A 106 2.02 -9.28 4.55
CA SER A 106 2.71 -8.01 4.80
C SER A 106 2.25 -6.95 3.79
N ALA A 107 1.17 -6.25 4.14
CA ALA A 107 0.54 -5.27 3.25
C ALA A 107 0.00 -4.03 3.98
N GLY A 108 -0.01 -2.90 3.26
CA GLY A 108 -0.67 -1.68 3.71
C GLY A 108 -2.21 -1.80 3.63
N HIS A 109 -2.93 -0.97 4.39
CA HIS A 109 -4.39 -1.05 4.59
C HIS A 109 -5.22 -1.42 3.36
N GLY A 110 -5.10 -0.65 2.26
CA GLY A 110 -5.88 -0.91 1.05
C GLY A 110 -5.51 -2.21 0.33
N VAL A 111 -4.22 -2.54 0.28
CA VAL A 111 -3.71 -3.76 -0.36
C VAL A 111 -4.11 -4.99 0.46
N ARG A 112 -4.02 -4.89 1.79
CA ARG A 112 -4.32 -5.96 2.74
C ARG A 112 -5.74 -6.47 2.60
N ALA A 113 -6.71 -5.56 2.51
CA ALA A 113 -8.13 -5.91 2.35
C ALA A 113 -8.39 -6.74 1.07
N VAL A 114 -7.69 -6.43 -0.02
CA VAL A 114 -7.82 -7.17 -1.29
C VAL A 114 -7.18 -8.55 -1.20
N ILE A 115 -5.97 -8.62 -0.64
CA ILE A 115 -5.20 -9.87 -0.59
C ILE A 115 -5.84 -10.88 0.36
N GLU A 116 -6.28 -10.45 1.54
CA GLU A 116 -6.93 -11.35 2.50
C GLU A 116 -8.21 -11.96 1.90
N LEU A 117 -9.05 -11.14 1.26
CA LEU A 117 -10.29 -11.61 0.61
C LEU A 117 -10.05 -12.45 -0.65
N SER A 118 -8.88 -12.33 -1.27
CA SER A 118 -8.49 -13.20 -2.40
C SER A 118 -8.05 -14.60 -1.97
N GLY A 119 -7.84 -14.86 -0.67
CA GLY A 119 -7.40 -16.16 -0.16
C GLY A 119 -5.88 -16.36 -0.12
N ILE A 120 -5.10 -15.32 -0.44
CA ILE A 120 -3.64 -15.37 -0.33
C ILE A 120 -3.24 -15.17 1.13
N ARG A 121 -2.51 -16.14 1.68
CA ARG A 121 -2.08 -16.12 3.09
C ARG A 121 -0.68 -15.53 3.27
N ASP A 122 0.21 -15.77 2.32
CA ASP A 122 1.61 -15.38 2.41
C ASP A 122 2.01 -14.50 1.23
N VAL A 123 2.31 -13.23 1.47
CA VAL A 123 2.75 -12.32 0.42
C VAL A 123 3.52 -11.13 0.99
N LEU A 124 4.54 -10.71 0.25
CA LEU A 124 5.28 -9.49 0.50
C LEU A 124 4.81 -8.42 -0.46
N THR A 125 4.37 -7.29 0.07
CA THR A 125 3.92 -6.18 -0.78
C THR A 125 4.54 -4.87 -0.39
N LYS A 126 4.70 -3.98 -1.37
CA LYS A 126 5.10 -2.59 -1.14
C LYS A 126 4.39 -1.67 -2.10
N SER A 127 3.76 -0.62 -1.57
CA SER A 127 3.37 0.53 -2.39
C SER A 127 4.58 1.43 -2.59
N LEU A 128 4.96 1.63 -3.85
CA LEU A 128 6.14 2.39 -4.28
C LEU A 128 5.77 3.78 -4.82
N GLY A 129 4.48 4.09 -4.93
CA GLY A 129 3.97 5.33 -5.51
C GLY A 129 3.04 6.09 -4.58
N SER A 130 1.92 6.55 -5.14
CA SER A 130 0.90 7.29 -4.39
C SER A 130 0.26 6.46 -3.27
N ARG A 131 -0.11 7.15 -2.18
CA ARG A 131 -0.84 6.59 -1.03
C ARG A 131 -2.36 6.70 -1.16
N ASN A 132 -2.88 7.17 -2.30
CA ASN A 132 -4.31 7.26 -2.51
C ASN A 132 -4.95 5.86 -2.52
N VAL A 133 -5.85 5.63 -1.56
CA VAL A 133 -6.48 4.32 -1.32
C VAL A 133 -7.20 3.80 -2.56
N VAL A 134 -7.94 4.65 -3.30
CA VAL A 134 -8.65 4.25 -4.53
C VAL A 134 -7.67 3.65 -5.53
N ASN A 135 -6.57 4.36 -5.80
CA ASN A 135 -5.61 3.95 -6.81
C ASN A 135 -4.80 2.74 -6.35
N VAL A 136 -4.46 2.64 -5.07
CA VAL A 136 -3.72 1.50 -4.52
C VAL A 136 -4.54 0.22 -4.59
N VAL A 137 -5.84 0.29 -4.26
CA VAL A 137 -6.75 -0.87 -4.35
C VAL A 137 -6.92 -1.29 -5.81
N GLN A 138 -7.10 -0.33 -6.73
CA GLN A 138 -7.21 -0.61 -8.16
C GLN A 138 -5.92 -1.18 -8.76
N ALA A 139 -4.75 -0.64 -8.40
CA ALA A 139 -3.45 -1.18 -8.80
C ALA A 139 -3.30 -2.63 -8.31
N THR A 140 -3.70 -2.91 -7.07
CA THR A 140 -3.65 -4.27 -6.52
C THR A 140 -4.58 -5.21 -7.29
N TYR A 141 -5.80 -4.78 -7.59
CA TYR A 141 -6.74 -5.55 -8.41
C TYR A 141 -6.18 -5.86 -9.81
N GLN A 142 -5.52 -4.89 -10.45
CA GLN A 142 -4.83 -5.12 -11.72
C GLN A 142 -3.64 -6.07 -11.58
N ALA A 143 -2.85 -5.94 -10.50
CA ALA A 143 -1.74 -6.85 -10.23
C ALA A 143 -2.20 -8.31 -10.17
N LEU A 144 -3.33 -8.56 -9.50
CA LEU A 144 -3.90 -9.89 -9.38
C LEU A 144 -4.44 -10.42 -10.72
N SER A 145 -4.97 -9.54 -11.58
CA SER A 145 -5.42 -9.90 -12.92
C SER A 145 -4.28 -10.19 -13.90
N GLU A 146 -3.09 -9.64 -13.66
CA GLU A 146 -1.89 -9.89 -14.47
C GLU A 146 -1.17 -11.19 -14.11
N LEU A 147 -1.47 -11.75 -12.94
CA LEU A 147 -0.94 -13.04 -12.53
C LEU A 147 -1.40 -14.12 -13.51
N LYS A 148 -0.54 -15.14 -13.65
CA LYS A 148 -0.73 -16.22 -14.60
C LYS A 148 -0.49 -17.53 -13.89
N ASP A 149 -1.38 -18.47 -14.14
CA ASP A 149 -1.21 -19.83 -13.68
C ASP A 149 -0.09 -20.51 -14.49
N PRO A 150 0.88 -21.16 -13.82
CA PRO A 150 1.97 -21.85 -14.50
C PRO A 150 1.46 -23.00 -15.38
N GLU A 151 0.36 -23.65 -14.99
CA GLU A 151 -0.29 -24.70 -15.76
C GLU A 151 -0.95 -24.16 -17.04
N GLU A 152 -1.68 -23.05 -16.93
CA GLU A 152 -2.35 -22.43 -18.07
C GLU A 152 -1.33 -21.88 -19.09
N GLU A 153 -0.25 -21.25 -18.62
CA GLU A 153 0.84 -20.78 -19.50
C GLU A 153 1.60 -21.94 -20.17
N SER A 154 1.80 -23.08 -19.48
CA SER A 154 2.42 -24.26 -20.08
C SER A 154 1.57 -24.85 -21.20
N LYS A 155 0.25 -24.99 -20.98
CA LYS A 155 -0.71 -25.42 -22.00
C LYS A 155 -0.70 -24.46 -23.19
N ARG A 156 -0.72 -23.15 -22.94
CA ARG A 156 -0.67 -22.11 -23.98
C ARG A 156 0.62 -22.19 -24.83
N ARG A 157 1.75 -22.50 -24.21
CA ARG A 157 3.06 -22.58 -24.89
C ARG A 157 3.33 -23.93 -25.53
N GLY A 158 2.51 -24.96 -25.26
CA GLY A 158 2.71 -26.31 -25.78
C GLY A 158 4.02 -26.96 -25.31
N ARG A 159 4.61 -26.49 -24.22
CA ARG A 159 5.87 -27.04 -23.65
C ARG A 159 5.56 -27.66 -22.30
N PRO A 160 6.00 -28.90 -22.03
CA PRO A 160 5.82 -29.51 -20.71
C PRO A 160 6.48 -28.64 -19.66
N ILE A 161 5.83 -28.51 -18.50
CA ILE A 161 6.41 -27.88 -17.32
C ILE A 161 7.68 -28.65 -17.01
N ARG A 162 8.85 -28.12 -17.41
CA ARG A 162 10.11 -28.60 -16.84
C ARG A 162 10.03 -28.26 -15.36
N PRO A 163 10.14 -29.23 -14.45
CA PRO A 163 10.07 -28.97 -13.02
C PRO A 163 11.38 -28.33 -12.58
N ARG A 164 11.65 -27.08 -13.00
CA ARG A 164 12.62 -26.25 -12.28
C ARG A 164 12.13 -25.92 -10.87
N ILE A 165 10.82 -26.09 -10.62
CA ILE A 165 10.15 -25.69 -9.38
C ILE A 165 9.95 -26.88 -8.42
N ALA A 166 9.91 -28.14 -8.89
CA ALA A 166 9.85 -29.30 -7.98
C ALA A 166 11.20 -29.60 -7.28
N ALA A 167 12.32 -29.10 -7.82
CA ALA A 167 13.64 -29.17 -7.18
C ALA A 167 13.93 -27.99 -6.22
N LEU A 168 12.98 -27.05 -6.07
CA LEU A 168 13.09 -25.87 -5.20
C LEU A 168 11.90 -25.75 -4.24
N GLY A 169 11.31 -26.89 -3.86
CA GLY A 169 10.63 -26.98 -2.57
C GLY A 169 11.70 -26.88 -1.48
N HIS A 170 11.75 -25.73 -0.80
CA HIS A 170 12.66 -25.42 0.32
C HIS A 170 14.16 -25.29 -0.01
N GLU A 171 14.56 -24.19 -0.65
CA GLU A 171 15.85 -23.53 -0.35
C GLU A 171 15.83 -22.06 -0.81
N VAL A 172 14.90 -21.27 -0.26
CA VAL A 172 15.15 -19.83 -0.21
C VAL A 172 16.21 -19.62 0.84
N ALA A 173 17.44 -19.42 0.38
CA ALA A 173 18.60 -18.92 1.08
C ALA A 173 18.30 -18.51 2.54
N ARG A 174 18.77 -19.34 3.49
CA ARG A 174 19.37 -18.79 4.69
C ARG A 174 20.47 -17.84 4.21
N VAL A 175 20.15 -16.57 4.02
CA VAL A 175 21.16 -15.56 4.22
C VAL A 175 21.39 -15.62 5.73
N PRO A 176 22.53 -16.11 6.24
CA PRO A 176 22.82 -15.95 7.65
C PRO A 176 22.67 -14.46 7.93
N ALA A 177 21.81 -14.12 8.88
CA ALA A 177 21.74 -12.76 9.38
C ALA A 177 23.12 -12.45 9.95
N GLU A 178 23.99 -11.81 9.15
CA GLU A 178 25.15 -11.17 9.72
C GLU A 178 24.62 -10.20 10.77
N PRO A 179 25.08 -10.30 12.03
CA PRO A 179 24.62 -9.39 13.06
C PRO A 179 24.99 -7.98 12.59
N VAL A 180 23.97 -7.14 12.43
CA VAL A 180 24.13 -5.71 12.17
C VAL A 180 25.09 -5.19 13.23
N ARG A 181 26.34 -4.92 12.83
CA ARG A 181 27.35 -4.40 13.75
C ARG A 181 26.76 -3.13 14.37
N ARG A 182 26.63 -3.11 15.70
CA ARG A 182 26.23 -1.91 16.45
C ARG A 182 27.04 -0.73 15.92
N PRO A 183 26.45 0.47 15.78
CA PRO A 183 27.22 1.67 15.47
C PRO A 183 28.34 1.78 16.51
N VAL A 184 29.59 1.78 16.05
CA VAL A 184 30.75 1.94 16.91
C VAL A 184 30.60 3.31 17.58
N GLU A 185 30.43 3.32 18.91
CA GLU A 185 30.50 4.54 19.70
C GLU A 185 31.83 5.23 19.39
N ARG A 186 31.76 6.47 18.91
CA ARG A 186 32.95 7.30 18.69
C ARG A 186 33.60 7.53 20.05
N PRO A 187 34.83 7.06 20.30
CA PRO A 187 35.50 7.40 21.53
C PRO A 187 35.90 8.87 21.49
N GLY A 188 35.46 9.60 22.51
CA GLY A 188 35.87 10.97 22.73
C GLY A 188 37.38 11.08 22.96
N GLY A 189 38.01 11.98 22.19
CA GLY A 189 39.05 12.90 22.64
C GLY A 189 40.46 12.36 22.88
N ARG A 190 41.43 12.94 22.16
CA ARG A 190 42.38 13.97 22.66
C ARG A 190 43.55 14.14 21.67
N GLY A 191 43.97 15.38 21.46
CA GLY A 191 45.23 15.67 20.79
C GLY A 191 45.32 17.11 20.30
N ARG A 192 45.65 18.05 21.20
CA ARG A 192 45.97 19.44 20.88
C ARG A 192 47.16 19.50 19.91
N ARG A 193 47.08 20.32 18.86
CA ARG A 193 48.25 21.00 18.26
C ARG A 193 48.10 22.50 18.48
N PRO A 194 49.11 23.21 19.03
CA PRO A 194 49.08 24.66 19.11
C PRO A 194 49.55 25.23 17.76
N GLU A 195 48.75 26.10 17.14
CA GLU A 195 49.21 26.98 16.07
C GLU A 195 49.61 28.33 16.69
N PRO A 196 50.77 28.90 16.32
CA PRO A 196 51.31 30.10 16.94
C PRO A 196 50.58 31.36 16.47
N GLY A 197 50.50 32.33 17.39
CA GLY A 197 49.74 33.56 17.22
C GLY A 197 50.14 34.42 16.03
N ARG A 198 49.11 35.01 15.39
CA ARG A 198 49.23 36.22 14.59
C ARG A 198 48.21 37.26 15.05
N GLY A 199 48.73 38.24 15.77
CA GLY A 199 48.52 39.67 15.54
C GLY A 199 47.08 40.19 15.51
N ALA A 200 46.68 40.78 16.63
CA ALA A 200 45.55 41.69 16.73
C ALA A 200 45.65 42.89 15.77
N ARG A 201 44.52 43.27 15.13
CA ARG A 201 44.22 44.62 14.65
C ARG A 201 42.70 44.90 14.74
N PRO A 202 42.29 46.18 14.85
CA PRO A 202 41.33 46.61 15.86
C PRO A 202 39.88 46.79 15.38
N ARG A 203 39.02 46.95 16.39
CA ARG A 203 37.57 47.19 16.32
C ARG A 203 37.20 48.48 15.58
N ARG A 204 36.22 48.38 14.68
CA ARG A 204 35.19 49.37 14.28
C ARG A 204 33.94 48.52 14.03
N GLY A 205 32.75 48.72 14.58
CA GLY A 205 32.07 49.92 15.07
C GLY A 205 30.77 50.06 14.27
N GLY A 206 29.61 49.83 14.91
CA GLY A 206 28.33 50.45 14.51
C GLY A 206 27.23 49.57 13.89
N GLY A 207 26.07 49.53 14.58
CA GLY A 207 24.71 49.34 14.02
C GLY A 207 24.23 47.87 13.95
N GLY A 208 23.33 47.35 14.79
CA GLY A 208 22.23 47.99 15.50
C GLY A 208 20.97 48.06 14.63
N ARG A 209 20.25 46.93 14.47
CA ARG A 209 18.79 46.90 14.19
C ARG A 209 18.19 45.62 14.76
N GLY A 210 17.58 45.74 15.94
CA GLY A 210 16.59 44.79 16.42
C GLY A 210 15.31 44.88 15.59
N ARG A 211 14.59 43.76 15.49
CA ARG A 211 13.16 43.77 15.22
C ARG A 211 12.47 42.94 16.29
N ALA A 212 11.47 43.60 16.87
CA ALA A 212 10.73 43.26 18.05
C ALA A 212 9.89 41.99 17.90
N GLU A 213 9.85 41.26 19.00
CA GLU A 213 8.89 40.23 19.38
C GLU A 213 7.56 40.90 19.71
N ALA A 214 6.48 40.49 19.05
CA ALA A 214 5.13 41.01 19.30
C ALA A 214 4.40 40.12 20.31
N ALA A 215 4.08 40.71 21.47
CA ALA A 215 3.22 40.10 22.48
C ALA A 215 1.73 40.17 22.08
N PRO A 216 0.90 39.18 22.44
CA PRO A 216 -0.55 39.25 22.25
C PRO A 216 -1.22 40.11 23.34
N ALA A 217 -2.02 41.08 22.91
CA ALA A 217 -2.89 41.87 23.77
C ALA A 217 -4.03 41.01 24.33
N GLY A 218 -4.26 41.14 25.63
CA GLY A 218 -5.30 40.46 26.39
C GLY A 218 -6.71 40.98 26.12
N GLY A 219 -7.65 40.31 26.79
CA GLY A 219 -9.08 40.42 26.56
C GLY A 219 -9.74 41.71 27.01
N ALA A 220 -10.96 41.90 26.54
CA ALA A 220 -11.94 42.78 27.13
C ALA A 220 -13.27 42.01 27.22
N SER A 221 -13.73 41.88 28.46
CA SER A 221 -15.06 41.42 28.82
C SER A 221 -16.08 42.53 28.53
N THR A 222 -17.19 42.18 27.88
CA THR A 222 -18.55 42.62 28.21
C THR A 222 -19.55 41.75 27.46
#